data_AF-A0A3P7GMJ9-F1
#
_entry.id   AF-A0A3P7GMJ9-F1
#
_cell.length_a   1.000
_cell.length_b   1.000
_cell.length_c   1.000
_cell.angle_alpha   90.00
_cell.angle_beta   90.00
_cell.angle_gamma   90.00
#
_symmetry.space_group_name_H-M   'P 1'
#
loop_
_entity.id
_entity.type
_entity.pdbx_description
1 polymer ?
#
loop_
_entity_poly.entity_id
_entity_poly.type
_entity_poly.pdbx_seq_one_letter_code
_entity_poly.pdbx_strand_id
1 'polypeptide(L)'
;MTIIIQSEDEFANYKQLEYSIPFQGYRRWVAFAYMGVNAIGFAANFWVLYTVAPLLFSATVKVPKSILFYIITLCISDLMIMTGKVTNNYMLLGMLFLIIDIVVGTWKFSTFSCVAYLVFEAMNKFVAPVIVVLISRTCYVTVCLDPKSRRVAASLKVILK
;
A
#
# COMPACT_ATOMS: atom_id res chain seq x y z
N MET A 1 16.43 26.85 -28.25
CA MET A 1 16.90 26.28 -26.96
C MET A 1 16.43 27.19 -25.83
N THR A 2 15.12 27.46 -25.75
CA THR A 2 14.58 28.56 -24.93
C THR A 2 13.58 28.06 -23.87
N ILE A 3 13.11 26.82 -24.02
CA ILE A 3 12.11 26.21 -23.13
C ILE A 3 12.72 25.82 -21.78
N ILE A 4 14.01 25.49 -21.72
CA ILE A 4 14.66 25.02 -20.48
C ILE A 4 14.89 26.18 -19.50
N ILE A 5 15.30 27.36 -20.00
CA ILE A 5 15.66 28.50 -19.12
C ILE A 5 14.42 29.08 -18.42
N GLN A 6 13.27 29.16 -19.11
CA GLN A 6 12.02 29.62 -18.47
C GLN A 6 11.57 28.70 -17.32
N SER A 7 11.92 27.40 -17.37
CA SER A 7 11.51 26.46 -16.34
C SER A 7 12.25 26.66 -15.01
N GLU A 8 13.51 27.10 -15.01
CA GLU A 8 14.29 27.24 -13.77
C GLU A 8 13.81 28.42 -12.91
N ASP A 9 13.51 29.56 -13.53
CA ASP A 9 13.01 30.74 -12.81
C ASP A 9 11.61 30.49 -12.23
N GLU A 10 10.72 29.82 -12.98
CA GLU A 10 9.43 29.39 -12.43
C GLU A 10 9.63 28.38 -11.29
N PHE A 11 10.53 27.40 -11.42
CA PHE A 11 10.80 26.42 -10.37
C PHE A 11 11.35 27.06 -9.09
N ALA A 12 12.21 28.07 -9.23
CA ALA A 12 12.74 28.85 -8.11
C ALA A 12 11.61 29.62 -7.42
N ASN A 13 10.71 30.23 -8.19
CA ASN A 13 9.55 30.95 -7.66
C ASN A 13 8.57 30.01 -6.94
N TYR A 14 8.32 28.81 -7.49
CA TYR A 14 7.51 27.78 -6.82
C TYR A 14 8.14 27.30 -5.52
N LYS A 15 9.46 27.06 -5.47
CA LYS A 15 10.17 26.76 -4.21
C LYS A 15 10.02 27.88 -3.20
N GLN A 16 10.11 29.14 -3.64
CA GLN A 16 10.03 30.29 -2.75
C GLN A 16 8.59 30.51 -2.24
N LEU A 17 7.57 30.25 -3.07
CA LEU A 17 6.18 30.18 -2.64
C LEU A 17 5.94 29.08 -1.60
N GLU A 18 6.47 27.88 -1.79
CA GLU A 18 6.36 26.80 -0.80
C GLU A 18 7.02 27.14 0.54
N TYR A 19 8.14 27.88 0.53
CA TYR A 19 8.82 28.30 1.76
C TYR A 19 8.19 29.53 2.43
N SER A 20 7.56 30.43 1.66
CA SER A 20 7.02 31.70 2.19
C SER A 20 5.61 31.58 2.76
N ILE A 21 4.82 30.61 2.33
CA ILE A 21 3.50 30.41 2.94
C ILE A 21 3.70 29.67 4.27
N PRO A 22 3.14 30.14 5.40
CA PRO A 22 3.30 29.56 6.74
C PRO A 22 2.57 28.21 6.91
N PHE A 23 2.51 27.40 5.86
CA PHE A 23 2.02 26.03 5.88
C PHE A 23 2.86 25.10 6.77
N GLN A 24 3.92 25.57 7.44
CA GLN A 24 4.63 24.74 8.43
C GLN A 24 3.68 24.15 9.49
N GLY A 25 2.71 24.93 9.98
CA GLY A 25 1.69 24.44 10.91
C GLY A 25 0.77 23.41 10.26
N TYR A 26 0.23 23.73 9.09
CA TYR A 26 -0.69 22.84 8.35
C TYR A 26 -0.02 21.53 7.92
N ARG A 27 1.22 21.59 7.40
CA ARG A 27 2.03 20.43 7.03
C ARG A 27 2.27 19.52 8.22
N ARG A 28 2.54 20.08 9.42
CA ARG A 28 2.64 19.30 10.66
C ARG A 28 1.32 18.64 11.05
N TRP A 29 0.19 19.31 10.89
CA TRP A 29 -1.12 18.69 11.16
C TRP A 29 -1.43 17.54 10.20
N VAL A 30 -1.25 17.76 8.90
CA VAL A 30 -1.42 16.73 7.87
C VAL A 30 -0.48 15.56 8.12
N ALA A 31 0.76 15.84 8.50
CA ALA A 31 1.74 14.87 8.93
C ALA A 31 1.27 14.00 10.10
N PHE A 32 0.82 14.61 11.20
CA PHE A 32 0.32 13.89 12.36
C PHE A 32 -0.90 13.03 12.01
N ALA A 33 -1.82 13.56 11.21
CA ALA A 33 -2.97 12.82 10.72
C ALA A 33 -2.53 11.61 9.86
N TYR A 34 -1.59 11.83 8.94
CA TYR A 34 -1.04 10.78 8.10
C TYR A 34 -0.34 9.68 8.92
N MET A 35 0.45 10.06 9.92
CA MET A 35 1.08 9.12 10.85
C MET A 35 0.04 8.32 11.64
N GLY A 36 -1.00 8.99 12.16
CA GLY A 36 -2.08 8.35 12.92
C GLY A 36 -2.87 7.34 12.08
N VAL A 37 -3.28 7.73 10.87
CA VAL A 37 -4.04 6.85 9.96
C VAL A 37 -3.21 5.64 9.55
N ASN A 38 -1.93 5.82 9.25
CA ASN A 38 -1.06 4.69 8.91
C ASN A 38 -0.78 3.78 10.11
N ALA A 39 -0.63 4.32 11.32
CA ALA A 39 -0.48 3.50 12.53
C ALA A 39 -1.74 2.65 12.79
N ILE A 40 -2.93 3.23 12.60
CA ILE A 40 -4.20 2.51 12.65
C ILE A 40 -4.26 1.45 11.54
N GLY A 41 -3.90 1.81 10.31
CA GLY A 41 -3.85 0.91 9.16
C GLY A 41 -2.91 -0.26 9.37
N PHE A 42 -1.75 -0.03 10.00
CA PHE A 42 -0.80 -1.06 10.38
C PHE A 42 -1.41 -2.05 11.37
N ALA A 43 -1.98 -1.54 12.47
CA ALA A 43 -2.58 -2.37 13.50
C ALA A 43 -3.77 -3.18 12.94
N ALA A 44 -4.61 -2.56 12.13
CA ALA A 44 -5.75 -3.20 11.49
C ALA A 44 -5.32 -4.29 10.50
N ASN A 45 -4.36 -4.00 9.60
CA ASN A 45 -3.87 -5.00 8.65
C ASN A 45 -3.19 -6.18 9.35
N PHE A 46 -2.42 -5.92 10.41
CA PHE A 46 -1.82 -6.97 11.22
C PHE A 46 -2.88 -7.84 11.91
N TRP A 47 -3.91 -7.23 12.48
CA TRP A 47 -5.04 -7.93 13.10
C TRP A 47 -5.82 -8.81 12.11
N VAL A 48 -6.12 -8.27 10.92
CA VAL A 48 -6.79 -9.01 9.86
C VAL A 48 -5.92 -10.19 9.41
N LEU A 49 -4.62 -9.98 9.20
CA LEU A 49 -3.71 -11.05 8.84
C LEU A 49 -3.67 -12.15 9.90
N TYR A 50 -3.58 -11.78 11.18
CA TYR A 50 -3.59 -12.71 12.31
C TYR A 50 -4.89 -13.53 12.38
N THR A 51 -6.03 -12.92 12.04
CA THR A 51 -7.35 -13.58 12.08
C THR A 51 -7.59 -14.45 10.84
N VAL A 52 -7.21 -13.98 9.66
CA VAL A 52 -7.55 -14.57 8.35
C VAL A 52 -6.52 -15.62 7.92
N ALA A 53 -5.23 -15.46 8.27
CA ALA A 53 -4.19 -16.42 7.90
C ALA A 53 -4.46 -17.85 8.42
N PRO A 54 -4.87 -18.07 9.68
CA PRO A 54 -5.22 -19.41 10.17
C PRO A 54 -6.39 -20.03 9.42
N LEU A 55 -7.34 -19.22 8.93
CA LEU A 55 -8.51 -19.71 8.21
C LEU A 55 -8.15 -20.31 6.84
N LEU A 56 -7.02 -19.95 6.23
CA LEU A 56 -6.56 -20.62 4.99
C LEU A 56 -6.26 -22.11 5.22
N PHE A 57 -5.74 -22.44 6.39
CA PHE A 57 -5.35 -23.80 6.78
C PHE A 57 -6.51 -24.60 7.37
N SER A 58 -7.57 -23.93 7.82
CA SER A 58 -8.76 -24.63 8.31
C SER A 58 -9.50 -25.36 7.18
N ALA A 59 -9.90 -26.61 7.45
CA ALA A 59 -10.64 -27.45 6.51
C ALA A 59 -12.13 -27.13 6.47
N THR A 60 -12.67 -26.53 7.54
CA THR A 60 -14.12 -26.37 7.80
C THR A 60 -14.62 -24.94 7.55
N VAL A 61 -14.00 -24.21 6.64
CA VAL A 61 -14.36 -22.81 6.37
C VAL A 61 -15.48 -22.72 5.34
N LYS A 62 -16.55 -21.99 5.67
CA LYS A 62 -17.68 -21.71 4.78
C LYS A 62 -17.33 -20.77 3.62
N VAL A 63 -16.23 -20.03 3.77
CA VAL A 63 -15.78 -19.00 2.83
C VAL A 63 -14.81 -19.58 1.79
N PRO A 64 -14.96 -19.23 0.49
CA PRO A 64 -14.02 -19.60 -0.57
C PRO A 64 -12.57 -19.22 -0.26
N LYS A 65 -11.63 -20.18 -0.34
CA LYS A 65 -10.20 -19.96 0.00
C LYS A 65 -9.52 -18.90 -0.86
N SER A 66 -9.98 -18.71 -2.10
CA SER A 66 -9.52 -17.65 -2.99
C SER A 66 -9.79 -16.24 -2.42
N ILE A 67 -10.96 -16.01 -1.81
CA ILE A 67 -11.28 -14.72 -1.17
C ILE A 67 -10.35 -14.46 0.01
N LEU A 68 -10.13 -15.46 0.86
CA LEU A 68 -9.18 -15.34 1.97
C LEU A 68 -7.77 -15.01 1.48
N PHE A 69 -7.32 -15.64 0.40
CA PHE A 69 -6.03 -15.35 -0.20
C PHE A 69 -5.93 -13.92 -0.76
N TYR A 70 -6.98 -13.39 -1.38
CA TYR A 70 -7.01 -12.01 -1.83
C TYR A 70 -6.96 -11.02 -0.66
N ILE A 71 -7.68 -11.29 0.43
CA ILE A 71 -7.63 -10.46 1.65
C ILE A 71 -6.21 -10.46 2.24
N ILE A 72 -5.58 -11.63 2.31
CA ILE A 72 -4.19 -11.74 2.83
C ILE A 72 -3.22 -11.00 1.92
N THR A 73 -3.36 -11.13 0.60
CA THR A 73 -2.54 -10.38 -0.38
C THR A 73 -2.70 -8.87 -0.20
N LEU A 74 -3.92 -8.39 0.02
CA LEU A 74 -4.19 -6.97 0.32
C LEU A 74 -3.47 -6.52 1.59
N CYS A 75 -3.65 -7.25 2.71
CA CYS A 75 -3.01 -6.90 3.98
C CYS A 75 -1.49 -6.95 3.90
N ILE A 76 -0.92 -7.93 3.19
CA ILE A 76 0.53 -8.00 2.96
C ILE A 76 0.99 -6.81 2.14
N SER A 77 0.28 -6.43 1.08
CA SER A 77 0.67 -5.30 0.23
C SER A 77 0.70 -3.98 1.02
N ASP A 78 -0.30 -3.74 1.85
CA ASP A 78 -0.32 -2.58 2.76
C ASP A 78 0.81 -2.65 3.78
N LEU A 79 1.02 -3.82 4.40
CA LEU A 79 2.09 -4.01 5.37
C LEU A 79 3.48 -3.94 4.74
N MET A 80 3.68 -4.25 3.46
CA MET A 80 5.00 -4.17 2.79
C MET A 80 5.53 -2.73 2.74
N ILE A 81 4.63 -1.74 2.74
CA ILE A 81 5.01 -0.33 2.85
C ILE A 81 5.40 0.03 4.28
N MET A 82 4.88 -0.70 5.27
CA MET A 82 4.98 -0.36 6.68
C MET A 82 6.02 -1.19 7.46
N THR A 83 6.14 -2.48 7.17
CA THR A 83 7.00 -3.46 7.84
C THR A 83 8.34 -3.60 7.12
N GLY A 84 9.29 -2.75 7.49
CA GLY A 84 10.69 -2.96 7.13
C GLY A 84 11.26 -4.16 7.88
N LYS A 85 11.55 -5.27 7.19
CA LYS A 85 12.45 -6.29 7.74
C LYS A 85 13.88 -5.82 7.57
N VAL A 86 14.49 -5.46 8.69
CA VAL A 86 15.92 -5.25 8.88
C VAL A 86 16.64 -6.58 8.71
N THR A 87 17.01 -6.92 7.48
CA THR A 87 18.01 -7.97 7.21
C THR A 87 18.72 -7.63 5.91
N ASN A 88 20.00 -7.26 6.04
CA ASN A 88 21.04 -7.14 5.01
C ASN A 88 20.54 -6.94 3.56
N ASN A 89 20.51 -5.67 3.14
CA ASN A 89 20.34 -5.19 1.75
C ASN A 89 18.89 -5.08 1.23
N TYR A 90 18.28 -3.93 1.58
CA TYR A 90 17.22 -3.22 0.86
C TYR A 90 15.82 -3.85 0.83
N MET A 91 15.05 -3.70 1.93
CA MET A 91 13.59 -3.65 1.83
C MET A 91 12.98 -2.64 2.81
N LEU A 92 12.94 -1.40 2.29
CA LEU A 92 12.01 -0.28 2.54
C LEU A 92 11.38 -0.16 3.96
N LEU A 93 11.98 0.67 4.81
CA LEU A 93 11.32 1.30 5.96
C LEU A 93 10.34 2.40 5.46
N GLY A 94 9.30 2.08 4.69
CA GLY A 94 8.45 3.13 4.08
C GLY A 94 7.86 4.10 5.11
N MET A 95 7.19 3.60 6.15
CA MET A 95 6.61 4.45 7.18
C MET A 95 7.63 5.15 8.08
N LEU A 96 8.71 4.46 8.48
CA LEU A 96 9.73 5.05 9.35
C LEU A 96 10.49 6.17 8.62
N PHE A 97 10.80 5.99 7.34
CA PHE A 97 11.40 7.03 6.51
C PHE A 97 10.44 8.20 6.31
N LEU A 98 9.17 7.93 5.97
CA LEU A 98 8.15 8.97 5.88
C LEU A 98 8.01 9.79 7.16
N ILE A 99 7.93 9.15 8.33
CA ILE A 99 7.84 9.85 9.62
C ILE A 99 9.06 10.75 9.80
N ILE A 100 10.26 10.23 9.54
CA ILE A 100 11.50 11.01 9.66
C ILE A 100 11.50 12.18 8.67
N ASP A 101 11.16 11.97 7.42
CA ASP A 101 11.20 13.01 6.38
C ASP A 101 10.10 14.07 6.57
N ILE A 102 8.95 13.66 7.08
CA ILE A 102 7.86 14.56 7.43
C ILE A 102 8.22 15.40 8.66
N VAL A 103 8.85 14.81 9.67
CA VAL A 103 9.27 15.51 10.90
C VAL A 103 10.48 16.42 10.66
N VAL A 104 11.49 15.92 9.94
CA VAL A 104 12.73 16.64 9.59
C VAL A 104 12.51 17.61 8.43
N GLY A 105 11.45 17.40 7.66
CA GLY A 105 11.06 18.22 6.52
C GLY A 105 11.86 17.98 5.24
N THR A 106 12.87 17.10 5.26
CA THR A 106 13.79 16.82 4.15
C THR A 106 14.10 15.32 4.06
N TRP A 107 14.20 14.77 2.85
CA TRP A 107 14.58 13.37 2.63
C TRP A 107 16.05 13.16 3.01
N LYS A 108 16.31 12.40 4.07
CA LYS A 108 17.68 12.15 4.57
C LYS A 108 18.32 10.87 4.03
N PHE A 109 17.54 10.02 3.35
CA PHE A 109 18.00 8.71 2.88
C PHE A 109 18.53 8.75 1.44
N SER A 110 18.97 7.60 0.92
CA SER A 110 19.44 7.48 -0.47
C SER A 110 18.33 7.83 -1.48
N THR A 111 18.71 8.40 -2.62
CA THR A 111 17.84 8.64 -3.78
C THR A 111 17.16 7.34 -4.24
N PHE A 112 17.89 6.21 -4.17
CA PHE A 112 17.32 4.90 -4.50
C PHE A 112 16.14 4.53 -3.60
N SER A 113 16.27 4.77 -2.30
CA SER A 113 15.19 4.52 -1.33
C SER A 113 13.99 5.42 -1.58
N CYS A 114 14.21 6.68 -1.97
CA CYS A 114 13.13 7.61 -2.34
C CYS A 114 12.36 7.10 -3.56
N VAL A 115 13.07 6.76 -4.64
CA VAL A 115 12.44 6.27 -5.88
C VAL A 115 11.67 4.98 -5.62
N ALA A 116 12.28 4.02 -4.91
CA ALA A 116 11.60 2.79 -4.55
C ALA A 116 10.34 3.06 -3.70
N TYR A 117 10.44 3.91 -2.68
CA TYR A 117 9.30 4.30 -1.86
C TYR A 117 8.15 4.89 -2.71
N LEU A 118 8.44 5.85 -3.60
CA LEU A 118 7.44 6.47 -4.47
C LEU A 118 6.79 5.45 -5.42
N VAL A 119 7.56 4.50 -5.96
CA VAL A 119 7.03 3.43 -6.81
C VAL A 119 6.08 2.53 -6.03
N PHE A 120 6.46 2.08 -4.83
CA PHE A 120 5.60 1.24 -3.99
C PHE A 120 4.33 1.98 -3.55
N GLU A 121 4.44 3.26 -3.19
CA GLU A 121 3.28 4.08 -2.86
C GLU A 121 2.32 4.22 -4.06
N ALA A 122 2.87 4.43 -5.27
CA ALA A 122 2.08 4.50 -6.49
C ALA A 122 1.40 3.17 -6.82
N MET A 123 2.11 2.05 -6.66
CA MET A 123 1.54 0.71 -6.86
C MET A 123 0.39 0.44 -5.88
N ASN A 124 0.55 0.80 -4.61
CA ASN A 124 -0.45 0.47 -3.59
C ASN A 124 -1.81 1.15 -3.81
N LYS A 125 -1.83 2.31 -4.47
CA LYS A 125 -3.07 3.00 -4.87
C LYS A 125 -3.95 2.16 -5.79
N PHE A 126 -3.36 1.22 -6.53
CA PHE A 126 -4.08 0.34 -7.45
C PHE A 126 -4.35 -1.06 -6.88
N VAL A 127 -3.60 -1.50 -5.87
CA VAL A 127 -3.75 -2.84 -5.29
C VAL A 127 -5.16 -3.04 -4.73
N ALA A 128 -5.66 -2.11 -3.92
CA ALA A 128 -6.98 -2.23 -3.31
C ALA A 128 -8.12 -2.36 -4.35
N PRO A 129 -8.24 -1.47 -5.36
CA PRO A 129 -9.23 -1.64 -6.43
C PRO A 129 -9.13 -2.97 -7.18
N VAL A 130 -7.91 -3.41 -7.54
CA VAL A 130 -7.69 -4.68 -8.27
C VAL A 130 -8.16 -5.86 -7.43
N ILE A 131 -7.80 -5.90 -6.15
CA ILE A 131 -8.22 -6.96 -5.23
C ILE A 131 -9.73 -6.98 -5.06
N VAL A 132 -10.38 -5.81 -4.91
CA VAL A 132 -11.84 -5.72 -4.80
C VAL A 132 -12.54 -6.26 -6.05
N VAL A 133 -12.02 -5.97 -7.25
CA VAL A 133 -12.54 -6.56 -8.51
C VAL A 133 -12.39 -8.08 -8.52
N LEU A 134 -11.24 -8.62 -8.09
CA LEU A 134 -11.01 -10.07 -8.03
C LEU A 134 -11.94 -10.76 -7.03
N ILE A 135 -12.18 -10.14 -5.87
CA ILE A 135 -13.14 -10.62 -4.88
C ILE A 135 -14.55 -10.60 -5.48
N SER A 136 -14.94 -9.49 -6.13
CA SER A 136 -16.27 -9.34 -6.74
C SER A 136 -16.54 -10.38 -7.82
N ARG A 137 -15.54 -10.64 -8.70
CA ARG A 137 -15.59 -11.72 -9.70
C ARG A 137 -15.72 -13.09 -9.03
N THR A 138 -14.99 -13.33 -7.97
CA THR A 138 -15.04 -14.61 -7.24
C THR A 138 -16.42 -14.82 -6.62
N CYS A 139 -16.97 -13.80 -5.96
CA CYS A 139 -18.33 -13.82 -5.42
C CYS A 139 -19.35 -14.13 -6.51
N TYR A 140 -19.29 -13.43 -7.64
CA TYR A 140 -20.19 -13.69 -8.79
C TYR A 140 -20.12 -15.14 -9.26
N VAL A 141 -18.92 -15.69 -9.46
CA VAL A 141 -18.76 -17.10 -9.89
C VAL A 141 -19.28 -18.07 -8.84
N THR A 142 -19.06 -17.80 -7.55
CA THR A 142 -19.50 -18.70 -6.47
C THR A 142 -21.02 -18.71 -6.27
N VAL A 143 -21.71 -17.62 -6.61
CA VAL A 143 -23.17 -17.50 -6.46
C VAL A 143 -23.89 -17.90 -7.74
N CYS A 144 -23.47 -17.37 -8.89
CA CYS A 144 -24.25 -17.41 -10.13
C CYS A 144 -23.92 -18.58 -11.06
N LEU A 145 -22.77 -19.24 -10.92
CA LEU A 145 -22.36 -20.31 -11.85
C LEU A 145 -22.56 -21.73 -11.29
N ASP A 146 -22.42 -22.72 -12.17
CA ASP A 146 -22.61 -24.14 -11.90
C ASP A 146 -21.74 -24.69 -10.76
N PRO A 147 -22.13 -25.80 -10.09
CA PRO A 147 -21.38 -26.40 -8.99
C PRO A 147 -19.90 -26.68 -9.33
N LYS A 148 -19.60 -27.02 -10.59
CA LYS A 148 -18.22 -27.22 -11.06
C LYS A 148 -17.44 -25.91 -11.03
N SER A 149 -18.00 -24.83 -11.58
CA SER A 149 -17.43 -23.49 -11.57
C SER A 149 -17.26 -22.94 -10.15
N ARG A 150 -18.21 -23.22 -9.25
CA ARG A 150 -18.12 -22.86 -7.83
C ARG A 150 -16.94 -23.53 -7.13
N ARG A 151 -16.76 -24.86 -7.32
CA ARG A 151 -15.63 -25.60 -6.73
C ARG A 151 -14.30 -25.10 -7.25
N VAL A 152 -14.23 -24.78 -8.54
CA VAL A 152 -13.03 -24.25 -9.20
C VAL A 152 -12.67 -22.87 -8.62
N ALA A 153 -13.61 -21.94 -8.55
CA ALA A 153 -13.38 -20.60 -7.99
C ALA A 153 -13.13 -20.59 -6.48
N ALA A 154 -13.69 -21.55 -5.73
CA ALA A 154 -13.40 -21.72 -4.31
C ALA A 154 -12.02 -22.31 -4.03
N SER A 155 -11.43 -23.00 -5.03
CA SER A 155 -10.09 -23.57 -4.93
C SER A 155 -9.02 -22.57 -5.36
N LEU A 156 -7.84 -22.64 -4.74
CA LEU A 156 -6.66 -21.86 -5.14
C LEU A 156 -5.99 -22.38 -6.42
N LYS A 157 -6.45 -23.50 -6.99
CA LYS A 157 -5.74 -24.24 -8.06
C LYS A 157 -5.71 -23.52 -9.42
N VAL A 158 -6.57 -22.53 -9.66
CA VAL A 158 -6.71 -21.92 -11.00
C VAL A 158 -5.61 -20.91 -11.32
N ILE A 159 -4.95 -20.30 -10.31
CA ILE A 159 -3.96 -19.24 -10.58
C ILE A 159 -2.62 -19.83 -11.09
N LEU A 160 -2.41 -21.14 -10.96
CA LEU A 160 -1.14 -21.82 -11.29
C LEU A 160 -1.18 -22.61 -12.61
N LYS A 161 -2.14 -22.33 -13.50
CA LYS A 161 -2.22 -22.98 -14.82
C LYS A 161 -2.27 -21.94 -15.92
#